data_AF-A0AAE4NJN8-F1
#
_entry.id   AF-A0AAE4NJN8-F1
#
_cell.length_a   1.000
_cell.length_b   1.000
_cell.length_c   1.000
_cell.angle_alpha   90.00
_cell.angle_beta   90.00
_cell.angle_gamma   90.00
#
_symmetry.space_group_name_H-M   'P 1'
#
loop_
_entity.id
_entity.type
_entity.pdbx_description
1 polymer ?
#
loop_
_entity_poly.entity_id
_entity_poly.type
_entity_poly.pdbx_seq_one_letter_code
_entity_poly.pdbx_strand_id
1 'polypeptide(L)'
;MKNKLCAFSSVLALTGMVGAPVAAAQSSLPGSSFGSSLGSSLGSSWGSSQGSSEGSSAGDDVQPGEGTESRVLWQESFDEVDTPAWFTHRAPEGWSSNVQGVDSGEARWKGWTFGDMRHWTWAAGTDMRHYFTQAHDTFAIIDNKQQRLAESDSMTAGLKSPAIPVAGQERVNVEFDHHYRQGKEGQNATVKVSFDGGEAQEIAAFDEDVFSKHESIGVDVPGGAKNMQVSFSYNNGNDDWWWAVDNVGVVKPLGELKGAPQATVDVLSDVQGDPQDYKDAVRQLNGMEDKAGALVLNGDLVDDGSQQQWDDFLAAHSEEPHDSGKELWTIGNHEMYGKEGSETYLERFLKYSGQDKPWKEEVVDGVPLISVNTEFYSDILRHGKEPFQRISKEQLDWLDERLAYWDAQGTPALVFSHPLLPQTVSMSHSAWYQNDFEDLEALSNVVNKYNNIVWFSSHSHSSLRQNNWWGTRRYDGTGEAGRTGFPVVNTGAILNEYLPDGDNDEKIVKEKEEASTGLRVKVFADRVRVEAWDFKSGEMIKYQDFAR
;
A
#
# COMPACT_ATOMS: atom_id res chain seq x y z
N MET A 1 33.48 -29.27 -23.86
CA MET A 1 33.66 -29.58 -22.42
C MET A 1 34.04 -28.31 -21.68
N LYS A 2 33.23 -27.94 -20.69
CA LYS A 2 33.49 -27.09 -19.52
C LYS A 2 33.58 -25.56 -19.70
N ASN A 3 32.42 -24.94 -19.51
CA ASN A 3 32.05 -23.76 -18.72
C ASN A 3 33.15 -22.85 -18.17
N LYS A 4 32.93 -21.53 -18.27
CA LYS A 4 33.13 -20.59 -17.15
C LYS A 4 32.13 -19.43 -17.20
N LEU A 5 31.32 -19.34 -16.13
CA LEU A 5 30.65 -18.15 -15.65
C LEU A 5 31.69 -17.10 -15.20
N CYS A 6 31.35 -15.81 -15.31
CA CYS A 6 32.02 -14.72 -14.61
C CYS A 6 31.00 -13.98 -13.74
N ALA A 7 31.13 -14.15 -12.43
CA ALA A 7 30.56 -13.26 -11.42
C ALA A 7 31.64 -12.22 -11.04
N PHE A 8 31.26 -10.95 -10.92
CA PHE A 8 32.12 -9.90 -10.36
C PHE A 8 31.69 -9.60 -8.93
N SER A 9 32.61 -9.80 -8.00
CA SER A 9 32.52 -9.38 -6.60
C SER A 9 33.64 -8.35 -6.37
N SER A 10 33.28 -7.19 -5.81
CA SER A 10 34.21 -6.09 -5.53
C SER A 10 34.65 -6.12 -4.07
N VAL A 11 35.98 -6.22 -3.90
CA VAL A 11 36.70 -6.25 -2.62
C VAL A 11 36.94 -4.82 -2.12
N LEU A 12 36.58 -4.53 -0.85
CA LEU A 12 37.04 -3.34 -0.13
C LEU A 12 38.28 -3.68 0.72
N ALA A 13 39.36 -2.91 0.53
CA ALA A 13 40.63 -3.09 1.23
C ALA A 13 40.65 -2.33 2.57
N LEU A 14 41.02 -3.04 3.64
CA LEU A 14 41.41 -2.50 4.94
C LEU A 14 42.82 -1.90 4.89
N THR A 15 42.98 -0.71 5.45
CA THR A 15 44.23 -0.26 6.09
C THR A 15 43.90 0.51 7.36
N GLY A 16 44.35 0.00 8.50
CA GLY A 16 44.35 0.71 9.78
C GLY A 16 45.77 1.07 10.20
N MET A 17 45.94 2.18 10.94
CA MET A 17 46.89 2.29 12.05
C MET A 17 46.54 3.48 12.98
N VAL A 18 46.07 3.12 14.18
CA VAL A 18 46.45 3.53 15.55
C VAL A 18 46.90 4.98 15.85
N GLY A 19 46.27 5.60 16.85
CA GLY A 19 46.92 6.56 17.76
C GLY A 19 45.96 7.48 18.55
N ALA A 20 45.57 7.09 19.76
CA ALA A 20 44.97 7.99 20.76
C ALA A 20 46.08 8.66 21.61
N PRO A 21 45.79 9.83 22.23
CA PRO A 21 45.69 9.81 23.69
C PRO A 21 44.59 10.72 24.29
N VAL A 22 44.34 10.44 25.57
CA VAL A 22 43.34 11.01 26.51
C VAL A 22 43.80 12.36 27.07
N ALA A 23 42.87 13.30 27.31
CA ALA A 23 42.90 14.22 28.48
C ALA A 23 41.54 14.91 28.70
N ALA A 24 41.21 15.14 29.97
CA ALA A 24 39.91 15.52 30.50
C ALA A 24 39.76 17.02 30.82
N ALA A 25 38.48 17.45 30.87
CA ALA A 25 37.84 18.45 31.74
C ALA A 25 38.34 19.93 31.79
N GLN A 26 37.43 20.88 31.54
CA GLN A 26 36.78 21.72 32.59
C GLN A 26 35.96 22.90 31.99
N SER A 27 34.73 23.09 32.50
CA SER A 27 34.00 24.35 32.86
C SER A 27 33.87 25.49 31.80
N SER A 28 32.83 26.34 31.71
CA SER A 28 31.56 26.58 32.40
C SER A 28 30.91 27.88 31.86
N LEU A 29 29.59 28.05 32.11
CA LEU A 29 28.78 29.30 32.21
C LEU A 29 27.98 29.78 30.96
N PRO A 30 26.91 30.62 31.09
CA PRO A 30 25.51 30.14 31.20
C PRO A 30 24.46 30.99 30.41
N GLY A 31 23.18 30.60 30.49
CA GLY A 31 22.01 31.46 30.23
C GLY A 31 21.58 31.52 28.76
N SER A 32 20.30 31.59 28.40
CA SER A 32 19.09 31.89 29.16
C SER A 32 17.89 31.39 28.36
N SER A 33 16.90 30.87 29.08
CA SER A 33 15.58 30.49 28.59
C SER A 33 14.71 31.75 28.43
N PHE A 34 14.04 31.86 27.29
CA PHE A 34 12.82 32.65 27.18
C PHE A 34 11.75 31.76 26.55
N GLY A 35 10.79 31.38 27.38
CA GLY A 35 9.51 30.85 26.93
C GLY A 35 8.65 31.99 26.41
N SER A 36 7.83 31.71 25.42
CA SER A 36 6.70 32.54 25.04
C SER A 36 5.60 31.62 24.51
N SER A 37 4.71 31.24 25.42
CA SER A 37 3.38 30.76 25.12
C SER A 37 2.54 31.93 24.63
N LEU A 38 1.99 31.85 23.42
CA LEU A 38 0.84 32.65 23.03
C LEU A 38 -0.20 31.70 22.42
N GLY A 39 -1.24 31.46 23.21
CA GLY A 39 -2.48 30.85 22.74
C GLY A 39 -3.26 31.87 21.93
N SER A 40 -3.88 31.40 20.85
CA SER A 40 -4.87 32.12 20.08
C SER A 40 -6.15 31.30 20.05
N SER A 41 -7.07 31.66 20.93
CA SER A 41 -8.50 31.41 20.76
C SER A 41 -9.01 32.27 19.60
N LEU A 42 -9.58 31.66 18.57
CA LEU A 42 -10.40 32.38 17.60
C LEU A 42 -11.80 31.77 17.58
N GLY A 43 -12.74 32.61 18.01
CA GLY A 43 -14.15 32.33 18.08
C GLY A 43 -14.79 32.33 16.70
N SER A 44 -15.77 31.45 16.59
CA SER A 44 -16.79 31.37 15.57
C SER A 44 -17.65 32.64 15.52
N SER A 45 -17.83 33.21 14.33
CA SER A 45 -18.94 34.12 14.06
C SER A 45 -19.54 33.77 12.70
N TRP A 46 -20.80 33.34 12.73
CA TRP A 46 -21.66 33.15 11.59
C TRP A 46 -22.12 34.51 11.05
N GLY A 47 -22.05 34.68 9.73
CA GLY A 47 -22.56 35.83 9.01
C GLY A 47 -23.22 35.40 7.71
N SER A 48 -24.54 35.24 7.77
CA SER A 48 -25.42 35.02 6.62
C SER A 48 -25.50 36.27 5.73
N SER A 49 -25.43 36.09 4.41
CA SER A 49 -26.00 37.04 3.47
C SER A 49 -26.58 36.32 2.24
N GLN A 50 -27.84 36.68 1.94
CA GLN A 50 -28.58 36.29 0.76
C GLN A 50 -28.15 37.13 -0.44
N GLY A 51 -28.14 36.52 -1.63
CA GLY A 51 -28.03 37.19 -2.92
C GLY A 51 -28.59 36.30 -4.01
N SER A 52 -29.75 36.66 -4.53
CA SER A 52 -30.50 36.02 -5.59
C SER A 52 -30.02 36.43 -6.98
N SER A 53 -29.92 35.49 -7.92
CA SER A 53 -30.22 35.73 -9.34
C SER A 53 -30.52 34.43 -10.08
N GLU A 54 -31.68 34.42 -10.74
CA GLU A 54 -32.19 33.36 -11.62
C GLU A 54 -31.37 33.22 -12.90
N GLY A 55 -31.25 31.98 -13.40
CA GLY A 55 -30.75 31.66 -14.73
C GLY A 55 -31.08 30.21 -15.07
N SER A 56 -32.17 30.01 -15.83
CA SER A 56 -32.67 28.71 -16.25
C SER A 56 -31.80 28.07 -17.34
N SER A 57 -31.41 26.82 -17.16
CA SER A 57 -31.12 25.89 -18.25
C SER A 57 -31.51 24.48 -17.82
N ALA A 58 -32.46 23.88 -18.56
CA ALA A 58 -32.89 22.50 -18.39
C ALA A 58 -31.71 21.55 -18.65
N GLY A 59 -31.36 20.75 -17.64
CA GLY A 59 -30.50 19.59 -17.72
C GLY A 59 -31.20 18.46 -16.96
N ASP A 60 -31.19 17.28 -17.54
CA ASP A 60 -31.87 16.09 -17.02
C ASP A 60 -31.50 15.82 -15.55
N ASP A 61 -32.53 15.65 -14.72
CA ASP A 61 -32.40 15.30 -13.30
C ASP A 61 -31.76 13.91 -13.16
N VAL A 62 -30.45 13.87 -12.99
CA VAL A 62 -29.79 12.77 -12.28
C VAL A 62 -30.14 12.95 -10.81
N GLN A 63 -31.03 12.10 -10.30
CA GLN A 63 -31.30 12.05 -8.87
C GLN A 63 -29.98 11.78 -8.14
N PRO A 64 -29.61 12.59 -7.12
CA PRO A 64 -28.53 12.23 -6.21
C PRO A 64 -28.90 10.89 -5.58
N GLY A 65 -28.03 9.90 -5.72
CA GLY A 65 -28.20 8.61 -5.06
C GLY A 65 -28.44 8.83 -3.57
N GLU A 66 -29.42 8.11 -3.02
CA GLU A 66 -29.59 7.99 -1.57
C GLU A 66 -28.22 7.65 -0.97
N GLY A 67 -27.74 8.50 -0.05
CA GLY A 67 -26.42 8.33 0.57
C GLY A 67 -26.28 6.90 1.06
N THR A 68 -25.34 6.16 0.48
CA THR A 68 -25.08 4.78 0.85
C THR A 68 -24.70 4.75 2.31
N GLU A 69 -25.49 4.04 3.13
CA GLU A 69 -25.12 3.82 4.53
C GLU A 69 -23.71 3.20 4.58
N SER A 70 -22.85 3.73 5.44
CA SER A 70 -21.50 3.20 5.60
C SER A 70 -21.53 1.69 5.84
N ARG A 71 -20.61 0.99 5.17
CA ARG A 71 -20.30 -0.42 5.39
C ARG A 71 -19.67 -0.63 6.77
N VAL A 72 -18.92 0.34 7.28
CA VAL A 72 -18.18 0.21 8.53
C VAL A 72 -19.13 0.34 9.71
N LEU A 73 -19.26 -0.71 10.53
CA LEU A 73 -20.04 -0.69 11.76
C LEU A 73 -19.19 -0.21 12.94
N TRP A 74 -17.91 -0.58 12.94
CA TRP A 74 -16.92 -0.20 13.94
C TRP A 74 -15.50 -0.44 13.40
N GLN A 75 -14.53 0.37 13.84
CA GLN A 75 -13.12 0.20 13.52
C GLN A 75 -12.21 0.74 14.63
N GLU A 76 -10.98 0.25 14.67
CA GLU A 76 -9.87 0.70 15.51
C GLU A 76 -8.56 0.53 14.73
N SER A 77 -7.84 1.62 14.51
CA SER A 77 -6.53 1.63 13.85
C SER A 77 -5.35 1.77 14.80
N PHE A 78 -5.58 1.94 16.11
CA PHE A 78 -4.56 2.15 17.14
C PHE A 78 -3.67 3.41 16.97
N ASP A 79 -3.78 4.17 15.88
CA ASP A 79 -2.97 5.38 15.62
C ASP A 79 -3.06 6.42 16.75
N GLU A 80 -4.22 6.51 17.41
CA GLU A 80 -4.44 7.47 18.50
C GLU A 80 -3.84 7.03 19.85
N VAL A 81 -3.20 5.85 19.91
CA VAL A 81 -2.58 5.34 21.14
C VAL A 81 -1.27 6.08 21.41
N ASP A 82 -1.25 6.86 22.49
CA ASP A 82 -0.04 7.58 22.94
C ASP A 82 1.04 6.61 23.46
N THR A 83 2.21 6.67 22.82
CA THR A 83 3.41 5.86 23.08
C THR A 83 4.55 6.72 23.66
N PRO A 84 4.43 7.28 24.88
CA PRO A 84 5.36 8.28 25.42
C PRO A 84 6.76 7.74 25.73
N ALA A 85 6.93 6.42 25.67
CA ALA A 85 8.21 5.73 25.77
C ALA A 85 8.43 4.80 24.57
N TRP A 86 7.93 5.21 23.39
CA TRP A 86 7.92 4.48 22.09
C TRP A 86 7.07 3.21 22.06
N PHE A 87 6.86 2.59 23.22
CA PHE A 87 5.95 1.48 23.42
C PHE A 87 5.05 1.73 24.63
N THR A 88 3.86 1.14 24.63
CA THR A 88 2.96 1.21 25.78
C THR A 88 2.12 -0.05 25.93
N HIS A 89 1.82 -0.43 27.17
CA HIS A 89 0.79 -1.44 27.47
C HIS A 89 -0.59 -0.81 27.72
N ARG A 90 -0.72 0.51 27.56
CA ARG A 90 -2.00 1.21 27.66
C ARG A 90 -2.79 0.96 26.39
N ALA A 91 -3.65 -0.06 26.43
CA ALA A 91 -4.63 -0.29 25.38
C ALA A 91 -5.58 0.94 25.23
N PRO A 92 -6.11 1.20 24.02
CA PRO A 92 -7.08 2.26 23.80
C PRO A 92 -8.37 2.03 24.58
N GLU A 93 -9.24 3.04 24.59
CA GLU A 93 -10.46 3.02 25.40
C GLU A 93 -11.32 1.78 25.12
N GLY A 94 -11.75 1.10 26.19
CA GLY A 94 -12.61 -0.09 26.14
C GLY A 94 -11.90 -1.39 25.75
N TRP A 95 -10.67 -1.33 25.23
CA TRP A 95 -9.87 -2.52 25.01
C TRP A 95 -9.28 -3.05 26.32
N SER A 96 -9.05 -4.36 26.37
CA SER A 96 -8.41 -5.01 27.52
C SER A 96 -7.35 -5.99 27.05
N SER A 97 -6.25 -6.07 27.79
CA SER A 97 -5.20 -7.05 27.56
C SER A 97 -4.92 -7.86 28.83
N ASN A 98 -4.51 -9.12 28.64
CA ASN A 98 -4.10 -10.00 29.72
C ASN A 98 -2.90 -10.83 29.28
N VAL A 99 -2.09 -11.24 30.26
CA VAL A 99 -0.93 -12.11 30.02
C VAL A 99 -0.80 -13.12 31.15
N GLN A 100 -0.49 -14.36 30.80
CA GLN A 100 -0.34 -15.48 31.74
C GLN A 100 0.99 -16.20 31.48
N GLY A 101 1.50 -16.88 32.52
CA GLY A 101 2.70 -17.72 32.44
C GLY A 101 4.02 -16.96 32.27
N VAL A 102 4.06 -15.68 32.64
CA VAL A 102 5.24 -14.80 32.52
C VAL A 102 5.69 -14.31 33.90
N ASP A 103 6.69 -14.99 34.46
CA ASP A 103 7.35 -14.67 35.74
C ASP A 103 8.76 -14.08 35.54
N SER A 104 9.28 -14.12 34.31
CA SER A 104 10.57 -13.60 33.88
C SER A 104 10.49 -12.76 32.59
N GLY A 105 11.62 -12.20 32.13
CA GLY A 105 11.72 -11.51 30.85
C GLY A 105 11.75 -9.97 30.91
N GLU A 106 11.68 -9.34 29.74
CA GLU A 106 11.74 -7.88 29.57
C GLU A 106 10.34 -7.24 29.62
N ALA A 107 10.12 -6.31 30.55
CA ALA A 107 8.77 -5.75 30.77
C ALA A 107 8.09 -5.16 29.51
N ARG A 108 8.85 -4.61 28.55
CA ARG A 108 8.31 -4.03 27.30
C ARG A 108 7.51 -5.02 26.46
N TRP A 109 7.90 -6.30 26.48
CA TRP A 109 7.34 -7.34 25.63
C TRP A 109 6.41 -8.28 26.41
N LYS A 110 6.02 -7.89 27.64
CA LYS A 110 5.17 -8.69 28.52
C LYS A 110 3.71 -8.61 28.07
N GLY A 111 3.37 -9.45 27.10
CA GLY A 111 2.06 -9.45 26.44
C GLY A 111 1.94 -8.33 25.40
N TRP A 112 0.71 -8.00 25.03
CA TRP A 112 0.45 -7.00 23.98
C TRP A 112 1.00 -5.63 24.38
N THR A 113 1.76 -5.04 23.47
CA THR A 113 2.29 -3.68 23.55
C THR A 113 1.92 -2.93 22.27
N PHE A 114 1.84 -1.61 22.33
CA PHE A 114 1.51 -0.76 21.18
C PHE A 114 2.71 0.12 20.85
N GLY A 115 3.05 0.25 19.57
CA GLY A 115 4.20 1.01 19.09
C GLY A 115 4.21 1.10 17.56
N ASP A 116 5.24 1.74 17.01
CA ASP A 116 5.40 1.90 15.56
C ASP A 116 6.52 1.04 14.97
N MET A 117 6.52 0.93 13.64
CA MET A 117 7.46 0.09 12.89
C MET A 117 8.92 0.51 13.08
N ARG A 118 9.18 1.81 13.16
CA ARG A 118 10.53 2.35 13.26
C ARG A 118 11.13 1.99 14.61
N HIS A 119 10.40 2.20 15.70
CA HIS A 119 10.88 1.86 17.04
C HIS A 119 10.93 0.34 17.26
N TRP A 120 9.99 -0.43 16.68
CA TRP A 120 10.01 -1.89 16.76
C TRP A 120 11.26 -2.49 16.11
N THR A 121 11.53 -2.12 14.86
CA THR A 121 12.70 -2.60 14.12
C THR A 121 14.01 -2.11 14.72
N TRP A 122 14.05 -0.90 15.29
CA TRP A 122 15.23 -0.41 16.01
C TRP A 122 15.50 -1.18 17.31
N ALA A 123 14.45 -1.56 18.04
CA ALA A 123 14.57 -2.28 19.29
C ALA A 123 14.89 -3.78 19.11
N ALA A 124 14.36 -4.40 18.05
CA ALA A 124 14.37 -5.85 17.85
C ALA A 124 15.21 -6.33 16.65
N GLY A 125 15.66 -5.41 15.79
CA GLY A 125 16.16 -5.71 14.45
C GLY A 125 15.02 -5.79 13.43
N THR A 126 15.35 -5.69 12.15
CA THR A 126 14.38 -5.85 11.05
C THR A 126 13.85 -7.27 11.02
N ASP A 127 14.67 -8.25 10.68
CA ASP A 127 14.33 -9.68 10.56
C ASP A 127 12.90 -9.84 10.01
N MET A 128 12.59 -9.22 8.87
CA MET A 128 11.27 -9.20 8.22
C MET A 128 10.11 -8.48 8.94
N ARG A 129 10.27 -7.93 10.15
CA ARG A 129 9.22 -7.12 10.84
C ARG A 129 8.70 -5.96 9.99
N HIS A 130 9.63 -5.28 9.32
CA HIS A 130 9.35 -4.18 8.41
C HIS A 130 8.57 -4.58 7.14
N TYR A 131 8.32 -5.87 6.89
CA TYR A 131 7.46 -6.29 5.79
C TYR A 131 5.99 -5.95 6.02
N PHE A 132 5.59 -5.55 7.23
CA PHE A 132 4.21 -5.19 7.56
C PHE A 132 3.79 -3.84 6.96
N THR A 133 3.70 -3.77 5.63
CA THR A 133 3.39 -2.56 4.86
C THR A 133 1.91 -2.16 4.93
N GLN A 134 1.06 -3.00 5.53
CA GLN A 134 -0.34 -2.66 5.76
C GLN A 134 -0.57 -1.89 7.07
N ALA A 135 0.42 -1.88 7.96
CA ALA A 135 0.32 -1.11 9.19
C ALA A 135 0.46 0.39 8.93
N HIS A 136 -0.17 1.20 9.78
CA HIS A 136 0.02 2.64 9.80
C HIS A 136 0.34 3.09 11.23
N ASP A 137 1.19 4.11 11.35
CA ASP A 137 1.64 4.70 12.62
C ASP A 137 1.79 3.73 13.80
N THR A 138 0.78 3.60 14.66
CA THR A 138 0.84 2.77 15.88
C THR A 138 -0.02 1.54 15.72
N PHE A 139 0.52 0.36 16.04
CA PHE A 139 -0.17 -0.93 15.98
C PHE A 139 0.13 -1.82 17.19
N ALA A 140 -0.64 -2.89 17.36
CA ALA A 140 -0.48 -3.84 18.45
C ALA A 140 0.58 -4.90 18.14
N ILE A 141 1.46 -5.21 19.10
CA ILE A 141 2.65 -6.05 18.92
C ILE A 141 2.76 -7.07 20.06
N ILE A 142 3.05 -8.31 19.69
CA ILE A 142 3.67 -9.35 20.51
C ILE A 142 5.03 -9.67 19.90
N ASP A 143 6.11 -9.55 20.66
CA ASP A 143 7.45 -10.01 20.26
C ASP A 143 8.03 -10.95 21.31
N ASN A 144 7.70 -12.24 21.19
CA ASN A 144 8.01 -13.23 22.22
C ASN A 144 9.51 -13.52 22.32
N LYS A 145 10.25 -13.40 21.22
CA LYS A 145 11.70 -13.58 21.20
C LYS A 145 12.38 -12.52 22.05
N GLN A 146 11.92 -11.28 21.94
CA GLN A 146 12.47 -10.16 22.71
C GLN A 146 12.02 -10.18 24.17
N GLN A 147 10.92 -10.87 24.49
CA GLN A 147 10.51 -11.11 25.88
C GLN A 147 11.58 -11.85 26.70
N ARG A 148 12.39 -12.71 26.07
CA ARG A 148 13.54 -13.39 26.72
C ARG A 148 13.15 -14.12 28.00
N LEU A 149 12.13 -14.97 27.90
CA LEU A 149 11.63 -15.78 29.01
C LEU A 149 12.66 -16.82 29.48
N ALA A 150 12.58 -17.20 30.74
CA ALA A 150 13.21 -18.42 31.24
C ALA A 150 12.58 -19.66 30.59
N GLU A 151 13.34 -20.76 30.50
CA GLU A 151 12.89 -22.01 29.87
C GLU A 151 11.62 -22.61 30.51
N SER A 152 11.35 -22.32 31.79
CA SER A 152 10.17 -22.80 32.52
C SER A 152 8.89 -22.01 32.26
N ASP A 153 9.02 -20.81 31.68
CA ASP A 153 7.91 -19.88 31.49
C ASP A 153 7.27 -20.09 30.11
N SER A 154 6.05 -19.60 29.93
CA SER A 154 5.37 -19.62 28.63
C SER A 154 4.31 -18.53 28.58
N MET A 155 4.39 -17.65 27.59
CA MET A 155 3.50 -16.52 27.46
C MET A 155 2.24 -16.89 26.69
N THR A 156 1.10 -16.73 27.34
CA THR A 156 -0.20 -16.62 26.66
C THR A 156 -0.76 -15.23 26.89
N ALA A 157 -0.96 -14.49 25.80
CA ALA A 157 -1.36 -13.08 25.83
C ALA A 157 -2.63 -12.85 25.01
N GLY A 158 -3.63 -12.22 25.62
CA GLY A 158 -4.90 -11.86 25.00
C GLY A 158 -5.04 -10.36 24.85
N LEU A 159 -5.64 -9.92 23.74
CA LEU A 159 -6.11 -8.56 23.48
C LEU A 159 -7.57 -8.66 23.04
N LYS A 160 -8.45 -7.92 23.70
CA LYS A 160 -9.90 -8.03 23.51
C LYS A 160 -10.52 -6.66 23.29
N SER A 161 -11.34 -6.56 22.26
CA SER A 161 -12.04 -5.34 21.85
C SER A 161 -13.12 -4.90 22.87
N PRO A 162 -13.57 -3.63 22.79
CA PRO A 162 -14.82 -3.19 23.40
C PRO A 162 -16.03 -3.98 22.86
N ALA A 163 -17.21 -3.73 23.44
CA ALA A 163 -18.47 -4.22 22.88
C ALA A 163 -18.81 -3.48 21.57
N ILE A 164 -18.93 -4.22 20.48
CA ILE A 164 -19.16 -3.71 19.12
C ILE A 164 -20.64 -3.93 18.75
N PRO A 165 -21.41 -2.87 18.43
CA PRO A 165 -22.81 -3.02 18.06
C PRO A 165 -22.99 -3.79 16.75
N VAL A 166 -23.79 -4.86 16.78
CA VAL A 166 -24.14 -5.69 15.61
C VAL A 166 -25.66 -5.95 15.51
N ALA A 167 -26.45 -5.22 16.28
CA ALA A 167 -27.90 -5.37 16.31
C ALA A 167 -28.50 -5.18 14.91
N GLY A 168 -29.34 -6.14 14.49
CA GLY A 168 -30.01 -6.12 13.20
C GLY A 168 -29.17 -6.61 12.02
N GLN A 169 -27.91 -6.99 12.23
CA GLN A 169 -27.09 -7.64 11.21
C GLN A 169 -27.35 -9.16 11.24
N GLU A 170 -27.41 -9.78 10.07
CA GLU A 170 -27.42 -11.25 9.93
C GLU A 170 -26.00 -11.80 9.76
N ARG A 171 -25.12 -11.02 9.14
CA ARG A 171 -23.73 -11.36 8.87
C ARG A 171 -22.87 -10.10 8.88
N VAL A 172 -21.66 -10.23 9.40
CA VAL A 172 -20.62 -9.19 9.39
C VAL A 172 -19.31 -9.80 8.90
N ASN A 173 -18.38 -8.98 8.43
CA ASN A 173 -16.99 -9.38 8.28
C ASN A 173 -16.18 -8.78 9.43
N VAL A 174 -15.32 -9.59 10.04
CA VAL A 174 -14.23 -9.11 10.90
C VAL A 174 -13.02 -8.89 10.00
N GLU A 175 -12.57 -7.64 9.91
CA GLU A 175 -11.43 -7.23 9.11
C GLU A 175 -10.26 -6.84 10.03
N PHE A 176 -9.03 -7.16 9.63
CA PHE A 176 -7.82 -6.70 10.32
C PHE A 176 -6.59 -6.93 9.44
N ASP A 177 -5.58 -6.08 9.62
CA ASP A 177 -4.26 -6.29 9.04
C ASP A 177 -3.36 -6.97 10.05
N HIS A 178 -2.55 -7.94 9.62
CA HIS A 178 -1.63 -8.61 10.53
C HIS A 178 -0.32 -9.06 9.88
N HIS A 179 0.68 -9.26 10.73
CA HIS A 179 1.99 -9.76 10.36
C HIS A 179 2.48 -10.73 11.43
N TYR A 180 2.46 -12.01 11.09
CA TYR A 180 2.70 -13.12 11.99
C TYR A 180 3.89 -13.94 11.51
N ARG A 181 4.82 -14.22 12.42
CA ARG A 181 5.90 -15.18 12.21
C ARG A 181 5.78 -16.31 13.23
N GLN A 182 5.74 -17.53 12.73
CA GLN A 182 5.52 -18.72 13.51
C GLN A 182 6.76 -19.14 14.29
N GLY A 183 6.58 -19.42 15.58
CA GLY A 183 7.58 -20.03 16.45
C GLY A 183 7.71 -21.55 16.34
N LYS A 184 8.08 -22.17 17.46
CA LYS A 184 8.22 -23.61 17.63
C LYS A 184 6.85 -24.30 17.64
N GLU A 185 6.85 -25.61 17.45
CA GLU A 185 5.65 -26.43 17.53
C GLU A 185 4.93 -26.25 18.88
N GLY A 186 3.62 -25.98 18.85
CA GLY A 186 2.79 -25.74 20.03
C GLY A 186 2.47 -24.26 20.29
N GLN A 187 3.21 -23.33 19.71
CA GLN A 187 2.87 -21.91 19.66
C GLN A 187 1.90 -21.65 18.50
N ASN A 188 0.84 -20.89 18.74
CA ASN A 188 -0.05 -20.41 17.68
C ASN A 188 -0.65 -19.03 18.03
N ALA A 189 -1.28 -18.40 17.05
CA ALA A 189 -2.14 -17.23 17.24
C ALA A 189 -3.59 -17.58 16.85
N THR A 190 -4.57 -17.03 17.57
CA THR A 190 -5.99 -17.27 17.29
C THR A 190 -6.81 -16.00 17.36
N VAL A 191 -7.81 -15.88 16.49
CA VAL A 191 -8.83 -14.83 16.54
C VAL A 191 -10.17 -15.46 16.88
N LYS A 192 -10.85 -14.89 17.88
CA LYS A 192 -12.15 -15.38 18.36
C LYS A 192 -13.16 -14.25 18.44
N VAL A 193 -14.43 -14.61 18.32
CA VAL A 193 -15.57 -13.69 18.43
C VAL A 193 -16.55 -14.21 19.47
N SER A 194 -17.16 -13.31 20.23
CA SER A 194 -18.22 -13.67 21.18
C SER A 194 -19.38 -12.69 21.07
N PHE A 195 -20.60 -13.20 21.19
CA PHE A 195 -21.83 -12.40 21.10
C PHE A 195 -22.49 -12.29 22.47
N ASP A 196 -22.76 -11.07 22.92
CA ASP A 196 -23.42 -10.75 24.20
C ASP A 196 -22.87 -11.51 25.42
N GLY A 197 -21.55 -11.76 25.44
CA GLY A 197 -20.86 -12.49 26.52
C GLY A 197 -21.05 -14.01 26.51
N GLY A 198 -21.59 -14.57 25.42
CA GLY A 198 -21.70 -16.02 25.19
C GLY A 198 -20.35 -16.71 24.91
N GLU A 199 -20.43 -17.99 24.54
CA GLU A 199 -19.26 -18.79 24.18
C GLU A 199 -18.51 -18.17 22.99
N ALA A 200 -17.18 -18.15 23.08
CA ALA A 200 -16.34 -17.59 22.03
C ALA A 200 -16.15 -18.60 20.89
N GLN A 201 -16.47 -18.17 19.67
CA GLN A 201 -16.22 -18.91 18.43
C GLN A 201 -14.84 -18.53 17.89
N GLU A 202 -14.01 -19.52 17.56
CA GLU A 202 -12.77 -19.30 16.81
C GLU A 202 -13.07 -19.08 15.33
N ILE A 203 -12.51 -18.01 14.77
CA ILE A 203 -12.71 -17.63 13.36
C ILE A 203 -11.42 -17.69 12.55
N ALA A 204 -10.25 -17.68 13.20
CA ALA A 204 -8.95 -17.91 12.59
C ALA A 204 -7.96 -18.51 13.59
N ALA A 205 -7.03 -19.31 13.06
CA ALA A 205 -5.85 -19.79 13.75
C ALA A 205 -4.64 -19.71 12.80
N PHE A 206 -3.49 -19.30 13.32
CA PHE A 206 -2.25 -19.17 12.58
C PHE A 206 -1.16 -19.97 13.31
N ASP A 207 -0.59 -20.94 12.60
CA ASP A 207 0.48 -21.82 13.05
C ASP A 207 1.62 -21.94 12.01
N GLU A 208 1.64 -21.03 11.04
CA GLU A 208 2.68 -20.85 10.02
C GLU A 208 2.87 -19.36 9.69
N ASP A 209 3.97 -19.00 9.01
CA ASP A 209 4.28 -17.61 8.68
C ASP A 209 3.19 -16.97 7.80
N VAL A 210 2.66 -15.81 8.24
CA VAL A 210 1.71 -15.00 7.47
C VAL A 210 2.17 -13.56 7.51
N PHE A 211 2.93 -13.15 6.49
CA PHE A 211 3.47 -11.79 6.42
C PHE A 211 2.48 -10.84 5.74
N SER A 212 2.23 -9.70 6.42
CA SER A 212 1.50 -8.52 5.93
C SER A 212 0.26 -8.87 5.11
N LYS A 213 -0.80 -9.27 5.80
CA LYS A 213 -2.04 -9.73 5.18
C LYS A 213 -3.23 -8.99 5.74
N HIS A 214 -4.15 -8.64 4.85
CA HIS A 214 -5.47 -8.16 5.20
C HIS A 214 -6.39 -9.37 5.28
N GLU A 215 -6.99 -9.60 6.44
CA GLU A 215 -8.01 -10.62 6.64
C GLU A 215 -9.39 -10.00 6.56
N SER A 216 -10.34 -10.67 5.89
CA SER A 216 -11.76 -10.31 5.90
C SER A 216 -12.59 -11.59 6.07
N ILE A 217 -12.99 -11.85 7.31
CA ILE A 217 -13.58 -13.13 7.72
C ILE A 217 -15.05 -12.95 8.01
N GLY A 218 -15.91 -13.61 7.23
CA GLY A 218 -17.36 -13.54 7.42
C GLY A 218 -17.85 -14.34 8.62
N VAL A 219 -18.63 -13.69 9.48
CA VAL A 219 -19.20 -14.24 10.71
C VAL A 219 -20.71 -14.07 10.71
N ASP A 220 -21.44 -15.16 10.93
CA ASP A 220 -22.88 -15.12 11.10
C ASP A 220 -23.24 -14.58 12.49
N VAL A 221 -24.14 -13.61 12.54
CA VAL A 221 -24.59 -12.98 13.78
C VAL A 221 -25.79 -13.76 14.32
N PRO A 222 -25.73 -14.32 15.55
CA PRO A 222 -26.84 -15.05 16.13
C PRO A 222 -28.10 -14.17 16.24
N GLY A 223 -29.26 -14.77 15.98
CA GLY A 223 -30.54 -14.05 16.00
C GLY A 223 -30.78 -13.32 17.34
N GLY A 224 -30.95 -12.01 17.28
CA GLY A 224 -31.19 -11.15 18.44
C GLY A 224 -29.93 -10.70 19.18
N ALA A 225 -28.74 -11.09 18.73
CA ALA A 225 -27.48 -10.59 19.27
C ALA A 225 -27.39 -9.07 19.10
N LYS A 226 -26.89 -8.39 20.14
CA LYS A 226 -26.76 -6.93 20.14
C LYS A 226 -25.33 -6.48 19.99
N ASN A 227 -24.41 -7.17 20.66
CA ASN A 227 -23.01 -6.82 20.67
C ASN A 227 -22.13 -8.02 20.34
N MET A 228 -21.01 -7.72 19.70
CA MET A 228 -19.91 -8.62 19.40
C MET A 228 -18.66 -8.14 20.14
N GLN A 229 -17.73 -9.05 20.42
CA GLN A 229 -16.36 -8.71 20.82
C GLN A 229 -15.39 -9.60 20.05
N VAL A 230 -14.28 -9.02 19.60
CA VAL A 230 -13.18 -9.71 18.93
C VAL A 230 -12.01 -9.86 19.90
N SER A 231 -11.39 -11.04 19.92
CA SER A 231 -10.25 -11.36 20.78
C SER A 231 -9.11 -11.92 19.95
N PHE A 232 -7.92 -11.36 20.12
CA PHE A 232 -6.66 -11.82 19.53
C PHE A 232 -5.84 -12.49 20.64
N SER A 233 -5.40 -13.73 20.44
CA SER A 233 -4.62 -14.47 21.43
C SER A 233 -3.35 -15.04 20.82
N TYR A 234 -2.20 -14.75 21.42
CA TYR A 234 -0.92 -15.38 21.14
C TYR A 234 -0.67 -16.42 22.24
N ASN A 235 -0.60 -17.69 21.87
CA ASN A 235 -0.67 -18.80 22.83
C ASN A 235 0.67 -19.53 22.92
N ASN A 236 1.04 -19.90 24.15
CA ASN A 236 2.14 -20.79 24.49
C ASN A 236 3.55 -20.36 24.03
N GLY A 237 3.83 -19.06 23.95
CA GLY A 237 5.10 -18.54 23.44
C GLY A 237 6.29 -18.64 24.41
N ASN A 238 7.39 -19.25 24.01
CA ASN A 238 8.69 -19.11 24.68
C ASN A 238 9.88 -19.13 23.69
N ASP A 239 10.51 -17.96 23.52
CA ASP A 239 11.58 -17.75 22.53
C ASP A 239 11.07 -18.11 21.11
N ASP A 240 9.81 -17.77 20.87
CA ASP A 240 9.11 -17.79 19.59
C ASP A 240 9.13 -16.39 18.96
N TRP A 241 8.61 -16.23 17.74
CA TRP A 241 8.76 -14.96 17.02
C TRP A 241 7.75 -13.89 17.44
N TRP A 242 6.83 -13.48 16.57
CA TRP A 242 5.99 -12.31 16.81
C TRP A 242 4.64 -12.38 16.12
N TRP A 243 3.74 -11.53 16.60
CA TRP A 243 2.50 -11.19 15.93
C TRP A 243 2.24 -9.69 16.07
N ALA A 244 2.01 -9.02 14.95
CA ALA A 244 1.50 -7.65 14.93
C ALA A 244 0.09 -7.62 14.32
N VAL A 245 -0.76 -6.75 14.84
CA VAL A 245 -2.16 -6.57 14.41
C VAL A 245 -2.47 -5.08 14.33
N ASP A 246 -3.15 -4.68 13.27
CA ASP A 246 -3.56 -3.31 13.00
C ASP A 246 -4.93 -3.25 12.30
N ASN A 247 -5.51 -2.05 12.18
CA ASN A 247 -6.70 -1.73 11.40
C ASN A 247 -7.89 -2.70 11.61
N VAL A 248 -8.25 -2.97 12.87
CA VAL A 248 -9.31 -3.91 13.21
C VAL A 248 -10.68 -3.30 12.93
N GLY A 249 -11.51 -3.98 12.13
CA GLY A 249 -12.83 -3.52 11.72
C GLY A 249 -13.91 -4.59 11.86
N VAL A 250 -15.14 -4.14 12.06
CA VAL A 250 -16.35 -4.95 11.85
C VAL A 250 -17.20 -4.22 10.82
N VAL A 251 -17.44 -4.88 9.69
CA VAL A 251 -18.06 -4.27 8.53
C VAL A 251 -19.22 -5.10 8.00
N LYS A 252 -20.16 -4.45 7.32
CA LYS A 252 -21.17 -5.13 6.49
C LYS A 252 -20.45 -5.80 5.31
N PRO A 253 -20.68 -7.09 5.02
CA PRO A 253 -20.08 -7.72 3.86
C PRO A 253 -20.53 -7.02 2.58
N LEU A 254 -19.66 -6.96 1.58
CA LEU A 254 -20.08 -6.59 0.23
C LEU A 254 -21.14 -7.59 -0.25
N GLY A 255 -22.22 -7.07 -0.84
CA GLY A 255 -23.25 -7.91 -1.44
C GLY A 255 -22.71 -8.72 -2.63
N GLU A 256 -23.51 -9.64 -3.14
CA GLU A 256 -23.20 -10.30 -4.41
C GLU A 256 -22.99 -9.24 -5.51
N LEU A 257 -21.94 -9.43 -6.32
CA LEU A 257 -21.66 -8.57 -7.46
C LEU A 257 -22.84 -8.63 -8.44
N LYS A 258 -23.36 -7.46 -8.82
CA LYS A 258 -24.51 -7.33 -9.73
C LYS A 258 -24.20 -6.39 -10.88
N GLY A 259 -24.73 -6.73 -12.05
CA GLY A 259 -24.60 -5.94 -13.26
C GLY A 259 -23.27 -6.14 -13.98
N ALA A 260 -23.13 -5.48 -15.12
CA ALA A 260 -21.88 -5.38 -15.86
C ALA A 260 -21.05 -4.21 -15.30
N PRO A 261 -19.70 -4.24 -15.44
CA PRO A 261 -18.88 -3.10 -15.07
C PRO A 261 -19.25 -1.88 -15.94
N GLN A 262 -19.22 -0.69 -15.33
CA GLN A 262 -19.30 0.60 -16.01
C GLN A 262 -18.09 0.78 -16.95
N ALA A 263 -16.89 0.45 -16.48
CA ALA A 263 -15.66 0.50 -17.26
C ALA A 263 -14.77 -0.70 -16.95
N THR A 264 -14.05 -1.18 -17.97
CA THR A 264 -13.00 -2.20 -17.83
C THR A 264 -11.71 -1.66 -18.41
N VAL A 265 -10.60 -1.78 -17.70
CA VAL A 265 -9.30 -1.21 -18.04
C VAL A 265 -8.24 -2.27 -17.83
N ASP A 266 -7.40 -2.50 -18.84
CA ASP A 266 -6.25 -3.37 -18.71
C ASP A 266 -5.02 -2.58 -18.30
N VAL A 267 -4.13 -3.18 -17.49
CA VAL A 267 -2.94 -2.52 -16.97
C VAL A 267 -1.74 -3.45 -17.11
N LEU A 268 -0.75 -3.01 -17.87
CA LEU A 268 0.55 -3.67 -18.03
C LEU A 268 1.66 -2.69 -17.62
N SER A 269 2.80 -3.22 -17.18
CA SER A 269 3.96 -2.44 -16.75
C SER A 269 5.23 -3.25 -16.96
N ASP A 270 6.39 -2.58 -16.93
CA ASP A 270 7.69 -3.22 -16.79
C ASP A 270 7.93 -4.27 -17.89
N VAL A 271 7.75 -3.84 -19.15
CA VAL A 271 8.04 -4.64 -20.34
C VAL A 271 9.54 -4.83 -20.50
N GLN A 272 10.33 -3.79 -20.20
CA GLN A 272 11.79 -3.79 -20.09
C GLN A 272 12.50 -4.77 -21.06
N GLY A 273 12.38 -4.53 -22.36
CA GLY A 273 13.08 -5.33 -23.37
C GLY A 273 12.51 -6.74 -23.61
N ASP A 274 11.31 -7.05 -23.11
CA ASP A 274 10.52 -8.23 -23.50
C ASP A 274 9.26 -7.90 -24.33
N PRO A 275 9.44 -7.40 -25.57
CA PRO A 275 8.32 -7.10 -26.45
C PRO A 275 7.48 -8.32 -26.82
N GLN A 276 7.99 -9.55 -26.68
CA GLN A 276 7.24 -10.74 -27.05
C GLN A 276 6.18 -11.07 -26.00
N ASP A 277 6.55 -11.05 -24.72
CA ASP A 277 5.58 -11.26 -23.64
C ASP A 277 4.55 -10.13 -23.55
N TYR A 278 4.96 -8.89 -23.87
CA TYR A 278 4.01 -7.80 -24.06
C TYR A 278 2.94 -8.14 -25.12
N LYS A 279 3.35 -8.60 -26.31
CA LYS A 279 2.38 -8.99 -27.36
C LYS A 279 1.50 -10.15 -26.91
N ASP A 280 2.06 -11.13 -26.22
CA ASP A 280 1.31 -12.30 -25.78
C ASP A 280 0.29 -11.93 -24.69
N ALA A 281 0.62 -11.00 -23.79
CA ALA A 281 -0.30 -10.43 -22.81
C ALA A 281 -1.43 -9.64 -23.50
N VAL A 282 -1.10 -8.71 -24.41
CA VAL A 282 -2.11 -7.92 -25.15
C VAL A 282 -3.04 -8.83 -25.95
N ARG A 283 -2.52 -9.86 -26.62
CA ARG A 283 -3.37 -10.82 -27.36
C ARG A 283 -4.33 -11.57 -26.45
N GLN A 284 -3.91 -11.93 -25.24
CA GLN A 284 -4.79 -12.58 -24.27
C GLN A 284 -5.86 -11.63 -23.75
N LEU A 285 -5.50 -10.39 -23.44
CA LEU A 285 -6.43 -9.34 -23.00
C LEU A 285 -7.45 -9.00 -24.10
N ASN A 286 -6.99 -8.84 -25.34
CA ASN A 286 -7.83 -8.73 -26.54
C ASN A 286 -8.66 -10.00 -26.77
N GLY A 287 -8.31 -11.14 -26.19
CA GLY A 287 -9.06 -12.40 -26.27
C GLY A 287 -10.22 -12.50 -25.28
N MET A 288 -10.24 -11.68 -24.22
CA MET A 288 -11.25 -11.77 -23.15
C MET A 288 -12.65 -11.41 -23.65
N GLU A 289 -13.69 -12.00 -23.03
CA GLU A 289 -15.09 -11.79 -23.42
C GLU A 289 -15.57 -10.36 -23.12
N ASP A 290 -15.20 -9.84 -21.95
CA ASP A 290 -15.55 -8.52 -21.45
C ASP A 290 -14.52 -7.48 -21.85
N LYS A 291 -14.44 -7.14 -23.15
CA LYS A 291 -13.43 -6.22 -23.73
C LYS A 291 -13.18 -4.97 -22.88
N ALA A 292 -11.91 -4.64 -22.67
CA ALA A 292 -11.51 -3.43 -21.99
C ALA A 292 -11.69 -2.21 -22.88
N GLY A 293 -12.06 -1.09 -22.27
CA GLY A 293 -12.22 0.20 -22.93
C GLY A 293 -10.92 1.00 -23.04
N ALA A 294 -9.84 0.57 -22.38
CA ALA A 294 -8.49 1.11 -22.53
C ALA A 294 -7.41 0.13 -22.04
N LEU A 295 -6.17 0.37 -22.47
CA LEU A 295 -4.95 -0.21 -21.89
C LEU A 295 -4.10 0.89 -21.23
N VAL A 296 -3.68 0.65 -19.99
CA VAL A 296 -2.68 1.48 -19.31
C VAL A 296 -1.33 0.78 -19.40
N LEU A 297 -0.32 1.54 -19.83
CA LEU A 297 1.07 1.12 -19.87
C LEU A 297 1.83 1.89 -18.78
N ASN A 298 1.93 1.28 -17.58
CA ASN A 298 2.34 1.96 -16.35
C ASN A 298 3.86 2.03 -16.14
N GLY A 299 4.61 2.43 -17.17
CA GLY A 299 6.04 2.73 -17.13
C GLY A 299 6.96 1.53 -17.33
N ASP A 300 8.25 1.82 -17.52
CA ASP A 300 9.31 0.85 -17.83
C ASP A 300 8.99 -0.06 -19.04
N LEU A 301 8.50 0.57 -20.11
CA LEU A 301 8.21 -0.04 -21.41
C LEU A 301 9.49 -0.41 -22.16
N VAL A 302 10.57 0.29 -21.85
CA VAL A 302 11.92 0.11 -22.42
C VAL A 302 12.92 -0.21 -21.31
N ASP A 303 14.02 -0.89 -21.64
CA ASP A 303 15.11 -1.18 -20.67
C ASP A 303 16.04 0.03 -20.44
N ASP A 304 16.12 0.93 -21.41
CA ASP A 304 16.70 2.26 -21.23
C ASP A 304 16.03 3.26 -22.18
N GLY A 305 16.26 4.55 -21.95
CA GLY A 305 15.65 5.61 -22.75
C GLY A 305 16.15 5.69 -24.20
N SER A 306 17.02 4.78 -24.67
CA SER A 306 17.62 4.89 -26.01
C SER A 306 16.60 4.72 -27.14
N GLN A 307 16.89 5.36 -28.28
CA GLN A 307 16.01 5.28 -29.45
C GLN A 307 15.79 3.83 -29.94
N GLN A 308 16.79 2.96 -29.83
CA GLN A 308 16.68 1.56 -30.27
C GLN A 308 15.67 0.77 -29.43
N GLN A 309 15.71 0.91 -28.09
CA GLN A 309 14.75 0.23 -27.22
C GLN A 309 13.31 0.69 -27.49
N TRP A 310 13.14 1.99 -27.73
CA TRP A 310 11.86 2.55 -28.16
C TRP A 310 11.41 2.00 -29.51
N ASP A 311 12.29 1.90 -30.51
CA ASP A 311 11.96 1.33 -31.81
C ASP A 311 11.49 -0.13 -31.70
N ASP A 312 12.15 -0.92 -30.84
CA ASP A 312 11.82 -2.33 -30.60
C ASP A 312 10.46 -2.48 -29.89
N PHE A 313 10.20 -1.67 -28.86
CA PHE A 313 8.89 -1.64 -28.19
C PHE A 313 7.77 -1.20 -29.14
N LEU A 314 7.97 -0.12 -29.90
CA LEU A 314 6.96 0.41 -30.81
C LEU A 314 6.65 -0.53 -31.98
N ALA A 315 7.64 -1.30 -32.44
CA ALA A 315 7.41 -2.35 -33.43
C ALA A 315 6.43 -3.42 -32.91
N ALA A 316 6.60 -3.84 -31.65
CA ALA A 316 5.73 -4.81 -31.00
C ALA A 316 4.34 -4.24 -30.70
N HIS A 317 4.27 -3.01 -30.18
CA HIS A 317 3.02 -2.25 -29.97
C HIS A 317 2.21 -2.09 -31.26
N SER A 318 2.85 -1.77 -32.37
CA SER A 318 2.18 -1.68 -33.68
C SER A 318 1.78 -3.04 -34.26
N GLU A 319 2.49 -4.12 -33.93
CA GLU A 319 2.19 -5.47 -34.41
C GLU A 319 0.97 -6.06 -33.72
N GLU A 320 0.84 -5.83 -32.41
CA GLU A 320 -0.26 -6.30 -31.57
C GLU A 320 -0.88 -5.13 -30.78
N PRO A 321 -1.72 -4.29 -31.43
CA PRO A 321 -2.37 -3.19 -30.75
C PRO A 321 -3.50 -3.69 -29.83
N HIS A 322 -3.76 -2.97 -28.74
CA HIS A 322 -4.93 -3.25 -27.89
C HIS A 322 -6.24 -2.87 -28.61
N ASP A 323 -7.26 -3.73 -28.54
CA ASP A 323 -8.52 -3.63 -29.30
C ASP A 323 -9.29 -2.32 -29.05
N SER A 324 -9.12 -1.73 -27.86
CA SER A 324 -9.80 -0.48 -27.50
C SER A 324 -9.37 0.74 -28.33
N GLY A 325 -8.13 0.72 -28.86
CA GLY A 325 -7.48 1.89 -29.46
C GLY A 325 -7.29 3.09 -28.52
N LYS A 326 -7.53 2.93 -27.20
CA LYS A 326 -7.36 3.97 -26.18
C LYS A 326 -6.32 3.54 -25.17
N GLU A 327 -5.36 4.43 -24.92
CA GLU A 327 -4.26 4.15 -24.00
C GLU A 327 -3.91 5.35 -23.13
N LEU A 328 -3.38 5.04 -21.94
CA LEU A 328 -2.75 5.98 -21.02
C LEU A 328 -1.36 5.46 -20.66
N TRP A 329 -0.33 6.27 -20.87
CA TRP A 329 1.06 5.85 -20.63
C TRP A 329 1.62 6.58 -19.42
N THR A 330 2.46 5.91 -18.64
CA THR A 330 3.24 6.52 -17.57
C THR A 330 4.73 6.38 -17.85
N ILE A 331 5.53 7.18 -17.15
CA ILE A 331 6.99 7.23 -17.27
C ILE A 331 7.55 6.48 -16.06
N GLY A 332 8.29 5.41 -16.32
CA GLY A 332 9.14 4.77 -15.33
C GLY A 332 10.57 5.31 -15.36
N ASN A 333 11.41 4.80 -14.47
CA ASN A 333 12.80 5.24 -14.39
C ASN A 333 13.60 4.80 -15.63
N HIS A 334 13.26 3.67 -16.25
CA HIS A 334 14.00 3.16 -17.41
C HIS A 334 13.80 4.04 -18.65
N GLU A 335 12.63 4.66 -18.85
CA GLU A 335 12.44 5.66 -19.91
C GLU A 335 13.45 6.83 -19.82
N MET A 336 13.93 7.12 -18.60
CA MET A 336 14.79 8.25 -18.30
C MET A 336 16.28 7.88 -18.17
N TYR A 337 16.63 6.61 -18.38
CA TYR A 337 18.01 6.11 -18.26
C TYR A 337 18.87 6.36 -19.50
N GLY A 338 20.16 6.60 -19.25
CA GLY A 338 21.20 6.77 -20.27
C GLY A 338 21.75 8.19 -20.40
N LYS A 339 22.42 8.44 -21.54
CA LYS A 339 23.33 9.57 -21.73
C LYS A 339 22.77 10.74 -22.54
N GLU A 340 21.54 10.64 -23.04
CA GLU A 340 20.96 11.68 -23.90
C GLU A 340 20.31 12.83 -23.10
N GLY A 341 20.11 12.62 -21.80
CA GLY A 341 19.62 13.61 -20.86
C GLY A 341 18.09 13.68 -20.79
N SER A 342 17.61 14.22 -19.66
CA SER A 342 16.19 14.23 -19.29
C SER A 342 15.27 14.84 -20.35
N GLU A 343 15.70 15.92 -21.00
CA GLU A 343 14.88 16.64 -21.99
C GLU A 343 14.61 15.75 -23.21
N THR A 344 15.65 15.10 -23.75
CA THR A 344 15.52 14.17 -24.88
C THR A 344 14.58 13.01 -24.56
N TYR A 345 14.70 12.43 -23.36
CA TYR A 345 13.86 11.31 -22.93
C TYR A 345 12.40 11.71 -22.74
N LEU A 346 12.16 12.88 -22.15
CA LEU A 346 10.82 13.42 -22.00
C LEU A 346 10.17 13.71 -23.36
N GLU A 347 10.89 14.37 -24.27
CA GLU A 347 10.41 14.62 -25.64
C GLU A 347 10.10 13.32 -26.38
N ARG A 348 10.93 12.29 -26.19
CA ARG A 348 10.73 10.97 -26.77
C ARG A 348 9.46 10.31 -26.25
N PHE A 349 9.26 10.30 -24.93
CA PHE A 349 8.04 9.79 -24.32
C PHE A 349 6.80 10.52 -24.84
N LEU A 350 6.80 11.87 -24.85
CA LEU A 350 5.66 12.67 -25.33
C LEU A 350 5.35 12.38 -26.80
N LYS A 351 6.38 12.27 -27.64
CA LYS A 351 6.24 11.93 -29.06
C LYS A 351 5.56 10.57 -29.27
N TYR A 352 5.96 9.54 -28.53
CA TYR A 352 5.48 8.18 -28.76
C TYR A 352 4.17 7.86 -28.05
N SER A 353 3.96 8.38 -26.84
CA SER A 353 2.66 8.31 -26.15
C SER A 353 1.59 9.19 -26.81
N GLY A 354 1.99 10.19 -27.59
CA GLY A 354 1.09 11.19 -28.18
C GLY A 354 0.49 12.16 -27.15
N GLN A 355 1.08 12.25 -25.95
CA GLN A 355 0.63 13.14 -24.89
C GLN A 355 1.24 14.54 -25.04
N ASP A 356 0.45 15.58 -24.78
CA ASP A 356 0.92 16.97 -24.79
C ASP A 356 1.78 17.31 -23.55
N LYS A 357 1.53 16.62 -22.44
CA LYS A 357 2.24 16.75 -21.17
C LYS A 357 2.62 15.38 -20.62
N PRO A 358 3.60 15.32 -19.70
CA PRO A 358 3.98 14.05 -19.08
C PRO A 358 2.80 13.41 -18.34
N TRP A 359 1.90 14.20 -17.77
CA TRP A 359 0.66 13.74 -17.16
C TRP A 359 -0.55 13.95 -18.08
N LYS A 360 -1.57 13.10 -17.94
CA LYS A 360 -2.79 13.13 -18.74
C LYS A 360 -3.96 12.54 -17.95
N GLU A 361 -5.16 12.99 -18.29
CA GLU A 361 -6.41 12.30 -17.96
C GLU A 361 -7.00 11.67 -19.24
N GLU A 362 -7.44 10.42 -19.15
CA GLU A 362 -8.24 9.73 -20.15
C GLU A 362 -9.53 9.25 -19.49
N VAL A 363 -10.70 9.47 -20.11
CA VAL A 363 -11.99 9.03 -19.55
C VAL A 363 -12.54 7.85 -20.33
N VAL A 364 -12.75 6.74 -19.64
CA VAL A 364 -13.27 5.48 -20.21
C VAL A 364 -14.62 5.20 -19.57
N ASP A 365 -15.69 5.30 -20.38
CA ASP A 365 -17.06 5.02 -19.95
C ASP A 365 -17.47 5.77 -18.65
N GLY A 366 -17.00 7.02 -18.52
CA GLY A 366 -17.26 7.88 -17.37
C GLY A 366 -16.37 7.63 -16.15
N VAL A 367 -15.34 6.78 -16.26
CA VAL A 367 -14.31 6.58 -15.24
C VAL A 367 -13.01 7.27 -15.67
N PRO A 368 -12.41 8.12 -14.83
CA PRO A 368 -11.14 8.78 -15.16
C PRO A 368 -9.93 7.90 -14.84
N LEU A 369 -9.02 7.85 -15.80
CA LEU A 369 -7.67 7.31 -15.70
C LEU A 369 -6.71 8.50 -15.68
N ILE A 370 -5.92 8.65 -14.63
CA ILE A 370 -5.05 9.82 -14.41
C ILE A 370 -3.61 9.34 -14.28
N SER A 371 -2.70 9.84 -15.13
CA SER A 371 -1.27 9.55 -15.01
C SER A 371 -0.53 10.63 -14.23
N VAL A 372 0.37 10.20 -13.34
CA VAL A 372 1.28 11.06 -12.55
C VAL A 372 2.71 10.66 -12.85
N ASN A 373 3.45 11.56 -13.48
CA ASN A 373 4.73 11.25 -14.13
C ASN A 373 5.85 12.21 -13.72
N THR A 374 7.08 11.70 -13.76
CA THR A 374 8.26 12.54 -13.54
C THR A 374 8.41 13.55 -14.68
N GLU A 375 8.80 14.77 -14.33
CA GLU A 375 9.10 15.82 -15.31
C GLU A 375 10.61 16.03 -15.49
N PHE A 376 11.42 15.37 -14.65
CA PHE A 376 12.86 15.45 -14.75
C PHE A 376 13.55 14.28 -14.04
N TYR A 377 14.44 13.61 -14.76
CA TYR A 377 15.43 12.71 -14.19
C TYR A 377 16.70 12.70 -15.06
N SER A 378 17.87 12.74 -14.42
CA SER A 378 19.14 12.71 -15.13
C SER A 378 20.02 11.58 -14.62
N ASP A 379 20.05 10.49 -15.38
CA ASP A 379 20.90 9.34 -15.09
C ASP A 379 22.41 9.71 -15.11
N ILE A 380 22.81 10.69 -15.93
CA ILE A 380 24.18 11.22 -15.91
C ILE A 380 24.56 11.79 -14.54
N LEU A 381 23.61 12.42 -13.84
CA LEU A 381 23.84 13.04 -12.54
C LEU A 381 23.59 12.08 -11.37
N ARG A 382 22.71 11.10 -11.57
CA ARG A 382 22.20 10.24 -10.51
C ARG A 382 22.79 8.83 -10.52
N HIS A 383 23.22 8.35 -11.69
CA HIS A 383 23.79 7.02 -11.90
C HIS A 383 22.84 5.89 -11.47
N GLY A 384 21.61 5.91 -11.99
CA GLY A 384 20.57 4.93 -11.68
C GLY A 384 20.05 4.99 -10.25
N LYS A 385 20.22 6.13 -9.55
CA LYS A 385 19.76 6.32 -8.17
C LYS A 385 18.61 7.30 -8.09
N GLU A 386 17.81 7.08 -7.07
CA GLU A 386 16.68 7.87 -6.64
C GLU A 386 17.06 9.30 -6.18
N PRO A 387 16.09 10.23 -6.07
CA PRO A 387 14.69 10.11 -6.45
C PRO A 387 14.49 10.08 -7.98
N PHE A 388 13.55 9.25 -8.43
CA PHE A 388 13.15 9.12 -9.83
C PHE A 388 11.98 10.05 -10.19
N GLN A 389 11.13 10.34 -9.22
CA GLN A 389 9.89 11.09 -9.40
C GLN A 389 10.05 12.54 -8.97
N ARG A 390 10.04 13.45 -9.94
CA ARG A 390 10.00 14.89 -9.71
C ARG A 390 8.75 15.48 -10.34
N ILE A 391 7.84 15.97 -9.49
CA ILE A 391 6.52 16.46 -9.88
C ILE A 391 6.50 17.97 -9.66
N SER A 392 6.17 18.73 -10.69
CA SER A 392 6.05 20.18 -10.62
C SER A 392 4.79 20.59 -9.85
N LYS A 393 4.81 21.83 -9.36
CA LYS A 393 3.61 22.46 -8.82
C LYS A 393 2.45 22.49 -9.83
N GLU A 394 2.74 22.65 -11.12
CA GLU A 394 1.70 22.69 -12.15
C GLU A 394 0.97 21.35 -12.26
N GLN A 395 1.71 20.24 -12.27
CA GLN A 395 1.12 18.90 -12.27
C GLN A 395 0.34 18.63 -10.97
N LEU A 396 0.88 19.02 -9.80
CA LEU A 396 0.20 18.87 -8.51
C LEU A 396 -1.10 19.66 -8.43
N ASP A 397 -1.10 20.93 -8.87
CA ASP A 397 -2.30 21.77 -8.89
C ASP A 397 -3.36 21.21 -9.85
N TRP A 398 -2.93 20.72 -11.02
CA TRP A 398 -3.82 20.04 -11.96
C TRP A 398 -4.41 18.76 -11.37
N LEU A 399 -3.59 17.93 -10.73
CA LEU A 399 -4.03 16.69 -10.10
C LEU A 399 -5.07 16.95 -9.01
N ASP A 400 -4.83 17.95 -8.16
CA ASP A 400 -5.78 18.40 -7.13
C ASP A 400 -7.12 18.82 -7.74
N GLU A 401 -7.08 19.61 -8.82
CA GLU A 401 -8.30 20.04 -9.53
C GLU A 401 -9.08 18.85 -10.11
N ARG A 402 -8.38 17.89 -10.74
CA ARG A 402 -9.03 16.71 -11.34
C ARG A 402 -9.62 15.80 -10.28
N LEU A 403 -8.90 15.52 -9.22
CA LEU A 403 -9.38 14.67 -8.13
C LEU A 403 -10.58 15.32 -7.42
N ALA A 404 -10.54 16.63 -7.15
CA ALA A 404 -11.68 17.37 -6.61
C ALA A 404 -12.93 17.26 -7.51
N TYR A 405 -12.75 17.35 -8.82
CA TYR A 405 -13.84 17.28 -9.79
C TYR A 405 -14.55 15.92 -9.79
N TRP A 406 -13.81 14.83 -9.68
CA TRP A 406 -14.37 13.46 -9.69
C TRP A 406 -14.90 13.02 -8.33
N ASP A 407 -14.23 13.43 -7.26
CA ASP A 407 -14.72 13.24 -5.88
C ASP A 407 -16.10 13.88 -5.69
N ALA A 408 -16.27 15.12 -6.18
CA ALA A 408 -17.56 15.82 -6.16
C ALA A 408 -18.68 15.10 -6.95
N GLN A 409 -18.34 14.17 -7.84
CA GLN A 409 -19.29 13.36 -8.61
C GLN A 409 -19.52 11.96 -8.00
N GLY A 410 -18.74 11.56 -6.99
CA GLY A 410 -18.77 10.20 -6.46
C GLY A 410 -18.21 9.14 -7.42
N THR A 411 -17.40 9.55 -8.40
CA THR A 411 -16.75 8.64 -9.35
C THR A 411 -15.33 8.35 -8.90
N PRO A 412 -14.94 7.07 -8.73
CA PRO A 412 -13.59 6.73 -8.32
C PRO A 412 -12.58 7.11 -9.40
N ALA A 413 -11.49 7.75 -8.99
CA ALA A 413 -10.37 8.02 -9.86
C ALA A 413 -9.35 6.87 -9.83
N LEU A 414 -9.00 6.35 -11.00
CA LEU A 414 -7.92 5.38 -11.15
C LEU A 414 -6.64 6.15 -11.47
N VAL A 415 -5.72 6.20 -10.51
CA VAL A 415 -4.49 7.01 -10.61
C VAL A 415 -3.29 6.10 -10.80
N PHE A 416 -2.48 6.39 -11.81
CA PHE A 416 -1.37 5.56 -12.24
C PHE A 416 -0.07 6.34 -12.13
N SER A 417 0.89 5.78 -11.38
CA SER A 417 2.26 6.27 -11.31
C SER A 417 3.20 5.08 -11.27
N HIS A 418 4.38 5.21 -11.87
CA HIS A 418 5.28 4.07 -11.96
C HIS A 418 5.93 3.73 -10.60
N PRO A 419 6.56 4.67 -9.85
CA PRO A 419 7.21 4.33 -8.59
C PRO A 419 6.23 3.90 -7.49
N LEU A 420 6.74 3.16 -6.48
CA LEU A 420 5.92 2.65 -5.38
C LEU A 420 5.60 3.79 -4.44
N LEU A 421 4.33 3.95 -4.06
CA LEU A 421 4.03 4.72 -2.87
C LEU A 421 4.66 4.03 -1.64
N PRO A 422 5.56 4.71 -0.90
CA PRO A 422 6.29 4.07 0.19
C PRO A 422 5.37 3.50 1.27
N GLN A 423 5.73 2.31 1.80
CA GLN A 423 5.00 1.65 2.89
C GLN A 423 3.50 1.44 2.60
N THR A 424 3.16 0.92 1.42
CA THR A 424 1.77 0.64 1.04
C THR A 424 1.56 -0.76 0.48
N VAL A 425 2.50 -1.25 -0.33
CA VAL A 425 2.39 -2.52 -1.07
C VAL A 425 3.65 -3.36 -0.91
N SER A 426 3.65 -4.57 -1.46
CA SER A 426 4.80 -5.48 -1.46
C SER A 426 6.06 -4.75 -1.93
N MET A 427 7.21 -5.04 -1.30
CA MET A 427 8.52 -4.39 -1.52
C MET A 427 8.64 -2.93 -1.08
N SER A 428 7.55 -2.16 -0.97
CA SER A 428 7.60 -0.71 -0.63
C SER A 428 8.20 -0.37 0.75
N HIS A 429 8.52 -1.37 1.57
CA HIS A 429 9.25 -1.21 2.81
C HIS A 429 10.76 -1.06 2.62
N SER A 430 11.31 -1.47 1.47
CA SER A 430 12.75 -1.38 1.20
C SER A 430 13.21 0.08 1.14
N ALA A 431 14.42 0.34 1.63
CA ALA A 431 15.03 1.66 1.58
C ALA A 431 15.23 2.17 0.14
N TRP A 432 15.29 1.26 -0.84
CA TRP A 432 15.34 1.61 -2.26
C TRP A 432 14.09 2.39 -2.68
N TYR A 433 12.90 1.80 -2.50
CA TYR A 433 11.63 2.38 -2.94
C TYR A 433 11.13 3.55 -2.06
N GLN A 434 11.58 3.63 -0.80
CA GLN A 434 11.14 4.70 0.10
C GLN A 434 11.57 6.10 -0.33
N ASN A 435 12.55 6.20 -1.24
CA ASN A 435 13.19 7.46 -1.61
C ASN A 435 12.91 7.86 -3.08
N ASP A 436 11.93 7.21 -3.74
CA ASP A 436 11.64 7.43 -5.16
C ASP A 436 11.09 8.83 -5.47
N PHE A 437 10.42 9.48 -4.52
CA PHE A 437 9.79 10.79 -4.69
C PHE A 437 10.67 11.93 -4.16
N GLU A 438 10.95 12.94 -4.99
CA GLU A 438 11.70 14.14 -4.57
C GLU A 438 10.97 14.92 -3.47
N ASP A 439 9.65 15.00 -3.56
CA ASP A 439 8.79 15.69 -2.59
C ASP A 439 7.50 14.88 -2.33
N LEU A 440 7.65 13.81 -1.56
CA LEU A 440 6.53 12.95 -1.17
C LEU A 440 5.48 13.70 -0.33
N GLU A 441 5.89 14.70 0.44
CA GLU A 441 4.98 15.52 1.24
C GLU A 441 4.07 16.36 0.34
N ALA A 442 4.62 17.02 -0.69
CA ALA A 442 3.81 17.78 -1.64
C ALA A 442 2.81 16.90 -2.39
N LEU A 443 3.20 15.70 -2.81
CA LEU A 443 2.27 14.74 -3.41
C LEU A 443 1.19 14.29 -2.42
N SER A 444 1.58 13.89 -1.21
CA SER A 444 0.64 13.42 -0.17
C SER A 444 -0.36 14.51 0.21
N ASN A 445 0.09 15.76 0.30
CA ASN A 445 -0.76 16.91 0.55
C ASN A 445 -1.82 17.15 -0.54
N VAL A 446 -1.69 16.57 -1.73
CA VAL A 446 -2.69 16.61 -2.81
C VAL A 446 -3.57 15.36 -2.76
N VAL A 447 -2.98 14.17 -2.93
CA VAL A 447 -3.75 12.96 -3.20
C VAL A 447 -4.52 12.46 -1.97
N ASN A 448 -4.02 12.70 -0.76
CA ASN A 448 -4.68 12.24 0.47
C ASN A 448 -5.84 13.13 0.93
N LYS A 449 -6.16 14.21 0.21
CA LYS A 449 -7.42 14.95 0.43
C LYS A 449 -8.66 14.15 0.02
N TYR A 450 -8.47 13.08 -0.75
CA TYR A 450 -9.52 12.28 -1.38
C TYR A 450 -9.38 10.81 -0.99
N ASN A 451 -10.51 10.14 -0.80
CA ASN A 451 -10.57 8.70 -0.49
C ASN A 451 -11.21 7.87 -1.62
N ASN A 452 -11.82 8.53 -2.60
CA ASN A 452 -12.42 7.90 -3.78
C ASN A 452 -11.38 7.72 -4.91
N ILE A 453 -10.23 7.14 -4.57
CA ILE A 453 -9.10 6.88 -5.46
C ILE A 453 -8.74 5.40 -5.38
N VAL A 454 -8.31 4.81 -6.50
CA VAL A 454 -7.48 3.59 -6.48
C VAL A 454 -6.16 3.92 -7.17
N TRP A 455 -5.06 3.82 -6.43
CA TRP A 455 -3.72 4.09 -6.94
C TRP A 455 -3.05 2.81 -7.42
N PHE A 456 -2.37 2.88 -8.56
CA PHE A 456 -1.62 1.79 -9.14
C PHE A 456 -0.13 2.15 -9.22
N SER A 457 0.70 1.34 -8.59
CA SER A 457 2.17 1.45 -8.57
C SER A 457 2.82 0.24 -9.23
N SER A 458 3.98 0.45 -9.85
CA SER A 458 4.74 -0.53 -10.63
C SER A 458 6.14 -0.73 -10.04
N HIS A 459 7.22 -0.75 -10.86
CA HIS A 459 8.63 -0.59 -10.53
C HIS A 459 9.30 -1.74 -9.74
N SER A 460 8.57 -2.39 -8.83
CA SER A 460 9.11 -3.44 -7.96
C SER A 460 9.11 -4.84 -8.57
N HIS A 461 8.42 -5.03 -9.70
CA HIS A 461 8.22 -6.35 -10.31
C HIS A 461 7.66 -7.38 -9.30
N SER A 462 6.99 -6.87 -8.27
CA SER A 462 6.66 -7.67 -7.10
C SER A 462 5.61 -8.70 -7.46
N SER A 463 5.82 -9.95 -7.00
CA SER A 463 4.85 -11.02 -7.24
C SER A 463 3.46 -10.62 -6.78
N LEU A 464 2.52 -10.60 -7.72
CA LEU A 464 1.10 -10.39 -7.43
C LEU A 464 0.52 -11.49 -6.53
N ARG A 465 1.26 -12.57 -6.24
CA ARG A 465 0.83 -13.63 -5.31
C ARG A 465 1.01 -13.26 -3.84
N GLN A 466 1.83 -12.25 -3.52
CA GLN A 466 2.03 -11.80 -2.14
C GLN A 466 0.75 -11.27 -1.49
N ASN A 467 0.65 -11.41 -0.16
CA ASN A 467 -0.54 -11.00 0.59
C ASN A 467 -0.80 -9.48 0.48
N ASN A 468 0.26 -8.68 0.59
CA ASN A 468 0.28 -7.23 0.46
C ASN A 468 0.51 -6.76 -0.98
N TRP A 469 0.00 -7.48 -1.99
CA TRP A 469 0.00 -6.97 -3.38
C TRP A 469 -0.86 -5.70 -3.54
N TRP A 470 -1.75 -5.45 -2.57
CA TRP A 470 -2.39 -4.17 -2.33
C TRP A 470 -2.27 -3.78 -0.84
N GLY A 471 -2.49 -2.50 -0.56
CA GLY A 471 -2.65 -1.96 0.79
C GLY A 471 -3.32 -0.58 0.76
N THR A 472 -3.18 0.19 1.84
CA THR A 472 -3.84 1.50 1.97
C THR A 472 -2.80 2.59 2.20
N ARG A 473 -2.85 3.65 1.39
CA ARG A 473 -2.06 4.87 1.65
C ARG A 473 -2.82 5.77 2.62
N ARG A 474 -2.27 5.96 3.82
CA ARG A 474 -2.79 6.88 4.85
C ARG A 474 -1.81 8.03 5.09
N TYR A 475 -2.34 9.22 5.37
CA TYR A 475 -1.56 10.44 5.62
C TYR A 475 -2.36 11.48 6.42
N ASP A 476 -2.04 11.60 7.70
CA ASP A 476 -2.76 12.44 8.66
C ASP A 476 -2.76 13.94 8.36
N GLY A 477 -1.78 14.42 7.58
CA GLY A 477 -1.62 15.85 7.26
C GLY A 477 -2.79 16.48 6.50
N THR A 478 -3.73 15.68 6.01
CA THR A 478 -4.90 16.14 5.23
C THR A 478 -6.25 15.87 5.92
N GLY A 479 -6.24 15.58 7.22
CA GLY A 479 -7.45 15.45 8.02
C GLY A 479 -8.10 14.06 7.93
N GLU A 480 -9.43 14.00 7.95
CA GLU A 480 -10.18 12.72 7.99
C GLU A 480 -9.98 11.87 6.72
N ALA A 481 -9.98 12.50 5.54
CA ALA A 481 -9.77 11.80 4.28
C ALA A 481 -8.39 11.14 4.25
N GLY A 482 -7.36 11.87 4.67
CA GLY A 482 -6.00 11.34 4.76
C GLY A 482 -5.84 10.25 5.81
N ARG A 483 -6.50 10.39 6.97
CA ARG A 483 -6.58 9.35 8.00
C ARG A 483 -7.32 8.11 7.52
N THR A 484 -8.34 8.24 6.67
CA THR A 484 -9.02 7.07 6.06
C THR A 484 -8.14 6.43 4.99
N GLY A 485 -7.50 7.26 4.16
CA GLY A 485 -6.64 6.84 3.08
C GLY A 485 -7.39 6.32 1.85
N PHE A 486 -6.63 5.76 0.92
CA PHE A 486 -7.13 5.13 -0.31
C PHE A 486 -6.33 3.88 -0.67
N PRO A 487 -6.93 2.92 -1.40
CA PRO A 487 -6.23 1.72 -1.87
C PRO A 487 -5.05 2.00 -2.81
N VAL A 488 -3.99 1.23 -2.64
CA VAL A 488 -2.81 1.17 -3.53
C VAL A 488 -2.60 -0.26 -3.98
N VAL A 489 -2.33 -0.49 -5.26
CA VAL A 489 -2.18 -1.81 -5.87
C VAL A 489 -0.89 -1.90 -6.67
N ASN A 490 -0.12 -2.98 -6.48
CA ASN A 490 0.98 -3.33 -7.37
C ASN A 490 0.43 -3.85 -8.70
N THR A 491 0.98 -3.36 -9.82
CA THR A 491 0.58 -3.76 -11.18
C THR A 491 1.17 -5.10 -11.63
N GLY A 492 2.24 -5.56 -10.97
CA GLY A 492 3.03 -6.68 -11.44
C GLY A 492 4.03 -6.22 -12.52
N ALA A 493 4.55 -7.17 -13.28
CA ALA A 493 5.48 -6.88 -14.37
C ALA A 493 5.35 -7.90 -15.50
N ILE A 494 5.66 -7.45 -16.72
CA ILE A 494 5.79 -8.31 -17.88
C ILE A 494 7.12 -9.07 -17.86
N LEU A 495 8.23 -8.43 -17.48
CA LEU A 495 9.57 -9.02 -17.59
C LEU A 495 9.84 -10.12 -16.55
N ASN A 496 9.90 -9.82 -15.25
CA ASN A 496 10.32 -10.78 -14.23
C ASN A 496 9.50 -10.66 -12.94
N GLU A 497 9.59 -11.67 -12.06
CA GLU A 497 8.84 -11.72 -10.80
C GLU A 497 9.81 -11.72 -9.62
N TYR A 498 9.61 -10.78 -8.69
CA TYR A 498 10.44 -10.62 -7.50
C TYR A 498 9.71 -10.96 -6.21
N LEU A 499 10.47 -11.49 -5.25
CA LEU A 499 10.09 -11.60 -3.84
C LEU A 499 11.16 -10.97 -2.94
N PRO A 500 10.81 -10.56 -1.71
CA PRO A 500 11.80 -10.14 -0.73
C PRO A 500 12.89 -11.20 -0.50
N ASP A 501 14.14 -10.77 -0.34
CA ASP A 501 15.26 -11.65 0.04
C ASP A 501 15.79 -11.33 1.44
N GLY A 502 15.01 -11.70 2.45
CA GLY A 502 15.27 -11.29 3.82
C GLY A 502 15.34 -9.77 3.92
N ASP A 503 16.20 -9.24 4.78
CA ASP A 503 16.25 -7.80 5.04
C ASP A 503 17.05 -6.99 4.01
N ASN A 504 17.66 -7.63 3.01
CA ASN A 504 18.77 -6.99 2.30
C ASN A 504 18.36 -6.33 0.98
N ASP A 505 17.51 -6.94 0.15
CA ASP A 505 17.02 -6.34 -1.10
C ASP A 505 15.81 -7.16 -1.62
N GLU A 506 16.00 -7.90 -2.69
CA GLU A 506 14.98 -8.66 -3.41
C GLU A 506 15.67 -9.74 -4.24
N LYS A 507 14.90 -10.74 -4.66
CA LYS A 507 15.39 -11.77 -5.58
C LYS A 507 14.38 -12.06 -6.66
N ILE A 508 14.90 -12.26 -7.85
CA ILE A 508 14.14 -12.83 -8.95
C ILE A 508 13.78 -14.28 -8.58
N VAL A 509 12.49 -14.58 -8.60
CA VAL A 509 11.97 -15.94 -8.37
C VAL A 509 11.43 -16.58 -9.65
N LYS A 510 11.10 -15.78 -10.65
CA LYS A 510 10.84 -16.21 -12.02
C LYS A 510 11.45 -15.21 -12.99
N GLU A 511 12.24 -15.75 -13.91
CA GLU A 511 12.80 -15.00 -15.04
C GLU A 511 11.73 -14.84 -16.14
N LYS A 512 12.04 -14.03 -17.15
CA LYS A 512 11.14 -13.72 -18.26
C LYS A 512 10.56 -14.91 -19.02
N GLU A 513 11.24 -16.05 -19.02
CA GLU A 513 10.67 -17.25 -19.64
C GLU A 513 9.43 -17.77 -18.90
N GLU A 514 9.28 -17.45 -17.61
CA GLU A 514 8.28 -17.98 -16.69
C GLU A 514 7.41 -16.89 -16.02
N ALA A 515 7.78 -15.62 -16.15
CA ALA A 515 7.06 -14.48 -15.59
C ALA A 515 6.37 -13.68 -16.70
N SER A 516 5.11 -13.34 -16.50
CA SER A 516 4.42 -12.25 -17.20
C SER A 516 3.09 -12.03 -16.50
N THR A 517 2.92 -10.87 -15.86
CA THR A 517 1.75 -10.57 -15.04
C THR A 517 1.23 -9.16 -15.31
N GLY A 518 -0.03 -8.94 -15.00
CA GLY A 518 -0.68 -7.64 -15.14
C GLY A 518 -2.06 -7.65 -14.50
N LEU A 519 -2.80 -6.56 -14.69
CA LEU A 519 -4.11 -6.38 -14.07
C LEU A 519 -5.22 -6.17 -15.09
N ARG A 520 -6.43 -6.53 -14.69
CA ARG A 520 -7.70 -6.07 -15.29
C ARG A 520 -8.53 -5.40 -14.21
N VAL A 521 -8.84 -4.12 -14.39
CA VAL A 521 -9.59 -3.29 -13.44
C VAL A 521 -11.00 -3.09 -13.96
N LYS A 522 -12.00 -3.41 -13.14
CA LYS A 522 -13.42 -3.35 -13.47
C LYS A 522 -14.15 -2.48 -12.47
N VAL A 523 -14.72 -1.37 -12.94
CA VAL A 523 -15.46 -0.43 -12.09
C VAL A 523 -16.93 -0.76 -12.17
N PHE A 524 -17.53 -1.15 -11.04
CA PHE A 524 -18.96 -1.38 -10.87
C PHE A 524 -19.61 -0.22 -10.11
N ALA A 525 -20.93 -0.24 -9.98
CA ALA A 525 -21.67 0.77 -9.25
C ALA A 525 -21.29 0.83 -7.76
N ASP A 526 -20.98 -0.31 -7.14
CA ASP A 526 -20.74 -0.43 -5.69
C ASP A 526 -19.27 -0.72 -5.33
N ARG A 527 -18.41 -1.03 -6.31
CA ARG A 527 -17.01 -1.38 -6.06
C ARG A 527 -16.11 -1.19 -7.30
N VAL A 528 -14.81 -1.10 -7.05
CA VAL A 528 -13.76 -1.32 -8.05
C VAL A 528 -13.18 -2.71 -7.80
N ARG A 529 -13.25 -3.60 -8.78
CA ARG A 529 -12.59 -4.90 -8.77
C ARG A 529 -11.26 -4.81 -9.50
N VAL A 530 -10.19 -5.28 -8.88
CA VAL A 530 -8.89 -5.45 -9.52
C VAL A 530 -8.57 -6.94 -9.59
N GLU A 531 -8.42 -7.46 -10.80
CA GLU A 531 -8.06 -8.85 -11.08
C GLU A 531 -6.57 -8.92 -11.44
N ALA A 532 -5.81 -9.78 -10.76
CA ALA A 532 -4.42 -10.06 -11.08
C ALA A 532 -4.33 -11.29 -11.99
N TRP A 533 -3.56 -11.19 -13.07
CA TRP A 533 -3.44 -12.22 -14.10
C TRP A 533 -2.00 -12.67 -14.29
N ASP A 534 -1.84 -13.95 -14.62
CA ASP A 534 -0.59 -14.55 -15.08
C ASP A 534 -0.76 -14.93 -16.55
N PHE A 535 -0.07 -14.22 -17.44
CA PHE A 535 -0.17 -14.40 -18.88
C PHE A 535 0.66 -15.59 -19.38
N LYS A 536 1.55 -16.17 -18.56
CA LYS A 536 2.24 -17.41 -18.94
C LYS A 536 1.32 -18.61 -18.78
N SER A 537 0.51 -18.65 -17.72
CA SER A 537 -0.50 -19.70 -17.54
C SER A 537 -1.84 -19.39 -18.22
N GLY A 538 -2.14 -18.11 -18.48
CA GLY A 538 -3.44 -17.65 -18.98
C GLY A 538 -4.54 -17.71 -17.92
N GLU A 539 -4.17 -17.64 -16.64
CA GLU A 539 -5.09 -17.79 -15.51
C GLU A 539 -5.11 -16.55 -14.61
N MET A 540 -6.28 -16.25 -14.06
CA MET A 540 -6.43 -15.25 -13.01
C MET A 540 -5.80 -15.80 -11.71
N ILE A 541 -4.89 -15.04 -11.11
CA ILE A 541 -4.23 -15.37 -9.85
C ILE A 541 -5.21 -15.19 -8.69
N LYS A 542 -5.81 -14.00 -8.59
CA LYS A 542 -6.78 -13.58 -7.56
C LYS A 542 -7.40 -12.22 -7.93
N TYR A 543 -8.34 -11.75 -7.14
CA TYR A 543 -8.91 -10.40 -7.26
C TYR A 543 -9.09 -9.74 -5.88
N GLN A 544 -9.20 -8.40 -5.89
CA GLN A 544 -9.60 -7.60 -4.74
C GLN A 544 -10.76 -6.68 -5.14
N ASP A 545 -11.79 -6.62 -4.29
CA ASP A 545 -12.88 -5.66 -4.40
C ASP A 545 -12.66 -4.50 -3.42
N PHE A 546 -12.69 -3.27 -3.91
CA PHE A 546 -12.67 -2.04 -3.13
C PHE A 546 -14.06 -1.41 -3.18
N ALA A 547 -14.74 -1.29 -2.04
CA ALA A 547 -16.07 -0.67 -2.01
C ALA A 547 -16.00 0.81 -2.43
N ARG A 548 -17.04 1.28 -3.13
CA ARG A 548 -17.24 2.68 -3.50
C ARG A 548 -18.06 3.44 -2.48
#